data_AF-A0AAU5XIS1-F1
#
_entry.id   AF-A0AAU5XIS1-F1
#
_cell.length_a   1.000
_cell.length_b   1.000
_cell.length_c   1.000
_cell.angle_alpha   90.00
_cell.angle_beta   90.00
_cell.angle_gamma   90.00
#
_symmetry.space_group_name_H-M   'P 1'
#
loop_
_entity.id
_entity.type
_entity.pdbx_description
1 polymer ?
#
loop_
_entity_poly.entity_id
_entity_poly.type
_entity_poly.pdbx_seq_one_letter_code
_entity_poly.pdbx_strand_id
1 'polypeptide(L)'
;MTAQLRHLNSICGLEQWRDAVIAHAEPHRDWSFSAQQCQEWTRTITTVLGRMRDAGVLGPEAEPDALATGLVAAFQGGLLLARMTRDTTSVKIALDMAVDRVKGFATGRPADSGSGSLPDG
;
A
#
# COMPACT_ATOMS: atom_id res chain seq x y z
N MET A 1 -8.11 -1.80 29.44
CA MET A 1 -7.71 -1.36 28.09
C MET A 1 -8.71 -0.35 27.48
N THR A 2 -9.32 0.52 28.30
CA THR A 2 -10.30 1.54 27.88
C THR A 2 -10.01 2.94 28.46
N ALA A 3 -9.00 3.07 29.32
CA ALA A 3 -8.53 4.36 29.84
C ALA A 3 -7.60 5.10 28.87
N GLN A 4 -6.94 4.38 27.95
CA GLN A 4 -5.88 4.90 27.08
C GLN A 4 -6.40 5.73 25.89
N LEU A 5 -7.68 5.59 25.53
CA LEU A 5 -8.29 6.32 24.42
C LEU A 5 -8.70 7.77 24.77
N ARG A 6 -8.86 8.10 26.07
CA ARG A 6 -9.33 9.43 26.50
C ARG A 6 -8.25 10.52 26.32
N HIS A 7 -6.98 10.14 26.25
CA HIS A 7 -5.85 11.05 26.06
C HIS A 7 -5.54 11.37 24.59
N LEU A 8 -6.12 10.66 23.62
CA LEU A 8 -5.91 10.91 22.18
C LEU A 8 -6.68 12.11 21.63
N ASN A 9 -7.42 12.85 22.47
CA ASN A 9 -8.24 13.99 22.04
C ASN A 9 -7.49 15.34 22.05
N SER A 10 -6.16 15.30 22.07
CA SER A 10 -5.28 16.48 22.03
C SER A 10 -3.99 16.14 21.28
N ILE A 11 -3.43 17.13 20.58
CA ILE A 11 -2.17 16.99 19.83
C ILE A 11 -1.05 16.43 20.73
N CYS A 12 -0.94 16.93 21.97
CA CYS A 12 0.06 16.46 22.94
C CYS A 12 -0.12 14.97 23.31
N GLY A 13 -1.36 14.47 23.36
CA GLY A 13 -1.63 13.06 23.63
C GLY A 13 -1.40 12.14 22.43
N LEU A 14 -1.58 12.66 21.21
CA LEU A 14 -1.19 11.97 19.98
C LEU A 14 0.33 11.84 19.88
N GLU A 15 1.08 12.89 20.23
CA GLU A 15 2.54 12.85 20.30
C GLU A 15 3.03 11.88 21.36
N GLN A 16 2.40 11.87 22.53
CA GLN A 16 2.76 10.94 23.62
C GLN A 16 2.42 9.48 23.28
N TRP A 17 1.33 9.24 22.53
CA TRP A 17 1.01 7.93 21.98
C TRP A 17 2.02 7.50 20.90
N ARG A 18 2.41 8.41 19.99
CA ARG A 18 3.48 8.19 19.01
C ARG A 18 4.78 7.77 19.71
N ASP A 19 5.20 8.52 20.72
CA ASP A 19 6.46 8.27 21.43
C ASP A 19 6.39 6.97 22.26
N ALA A 20 5.23 6.63 22.81
CA ALA A 20 5.00 5.36 23.52
C ALA A 20 4.99 4.14 22.57
N VAL A 21 4.46 4.29 21.35
CA VAL A 21 4.51 3.25 20.30
C VAL A 21 5.95 3.04 19.85
N ILE A 22 6.71 4.13 19.67
CA ILE A 22 8.15 4.08 19.35
C ILE A 22 8.95 3.43 20.49
N ALA A 23 8.61 3.69 21.75
CA ALA A 23 9.27 3.09 22.90
C ALA A 23 8.87 1.62 23.15
N HIS A 24 7.62 1.23 22.86
CA HIS A 24 7.13 -0.15 22.98
C HIS A 24 7.55 -1.03 21.80
N ALA A 25 7.90 -0.43 20.66
CA ALA A 25 8.76 -1.05 19.68
C ALA A 25 10.16 -1.19 20.29
N GLU A 26 10.30 -2.03 21.34
CA GLU A 26 11.61 -2.44 21.81
C GLU A 26 12.41 -2.87 20.59
N PRO A 27 13.65 -2.36 20.42
CA PRO A 27 14.51 -2.76 19.33
C PRO A 27 14.91 -4.21 19.56
N HIS A 28 14.03 -5.11 19.12
CA HIS A 28 14.36 -6.48 18.84
C HIS A 28 15.60 -6.43 17.96
N ARG A 29 16.66 -7.07 18.45
CA ARG A 29 17.99 -7.04 17.84
C ARG A 29 17.81 -7.42 16.37
N ASP A 30 18.00 -6.42 15.49
CA ASP A 30 17.81 -6.45 14.04
C ASP A 30 16.48 -5.89 13.44
N TRP A 31 16.09 -4.66 13.81
CA TRP A 31 15.10 -3.86 13.05
C TRP A 31 15.61 -3.44 11.66
N SER A 32 16.93 -3.34 11.48
CA SER A 32 17.61 -3.05 10.21
C SER A 32 17.23 -4.03 9.11
N PHE A 33 17.15 -5.32 9.43
CA PHE A 33 16.75 -6.36 8.48
C PHE A 33 15.32 -6.18 7.99
N SER A 34 14.38 -5.79 8.85
CA SER A 34 12.99 -5.53 8.45
C SER A 34 12.89 -4.29 7.55
N ALA A 35 13.63 -3.22 7.88
CA ALA A 35 13.69 -2.03 7.05
C ALA A 35 14.34 -2.30 5.68
N GLN A 36 15.44 -3.06 5.65
CA GLN A 36 16.13 -3.45 4.43
C GLN A 36 15.24 -4.32 3.54
N GLN A 37 14.57 -5.33 4.12
CA GLN A 37 13.62 -6.16 3.37
C GLN A 37 12.47 -5.33 2.78
N CYS A 38 11.94 -4.35 3.54
CA CYS A 38 10.92 -3.44 3.00
C CYS A 38 11.45 -2.61 1.83
N GLN A 39 12.68 -2.11 1.93
CA GLN A 39 13.31 -1.33 0.86
C GLN A 39 13.62 -2.18 -0.38
N GLU A 40 14.11 -3.40 -0.21
CA GLU A 40 14.39 -4.34 -1.32
C GLU A 40 13.11 -4.72 -2.06
N TRP A 41 12.04 -5.01 -1.32
CA TRP A 41 10.72 -5.29 -1.90
C TRP A 41 10.15 -4.06 -2.60
N THR A 42 10.26 -2.88 -1.98
CA THR A 42 9.84 -1.61 -2.60
C THR A 42 10.56 -1.41 -3.93
N ARG A 43 11.90 -1.52 -3.95
CA ARG A 43 12.71 -1.37 -5.17
C ARG A 43 12.33 -2.38 -6.26
N THR A 44 12.08 -3.62 -5.87
CA THR A 44 11.65 -4.69 -6.80
C THR A 44 10.30 -4.35 -7.42
N ILE A 45 9.33 -3.93 -6.60
CA ILE A 45 8.00 -3.56 -7.06
C ILE A 45 8.05 -2.29 -7.92
N THR A 46 8.82 -1.26 -7.53
CA THR A 46 9.05 -0.06 -8.34
C THR A 46 9.59 -0.43 -9.73
N THR A 47 10.55 -1.35 -9.79
CA THR A 47 11.13 -1.80 -11.08
C THR A 47 10.07 -2.47 -11.96
N VAL A 48 9.21 -3.30 -11.37
CA VAL A 48 8.13 -3.98 -12.11
C VAL A 48 7.07 -2.98 -12.59
N LEU A 49 6.63 -2.07 -11.72
CA LEU A 49 5.64 -1.04 -12.05
C LEU A 49 6.18 -0.04 -13.08
N GLY A 50 7.47 0.31 -13.01
CA GLY A 50 8.16 1.12 -14.01
C GLY A 50 8.13 0.46 -15.38
N ARG A 51 8.48 -0.84 -15.47
CA ARG A 51 8.36 -1.61 -16.72
C ARG A 51 6.94 -1.66 -17.26
N MET A 52 5.94 -1.78 -16.38
CA MET A 52 4.51 -1.76 -16.79
C MET A 52 4.09 -0.40 -17.34
N ARG A 53 4.60 0.69 -16.77
CA ARG A 53 4.39 2.05 -17.29
C ARG A 53 5.09 2.26 -18.63
N ASP A 54 6.35 1.85 -18.75
CA ASP A 54 7.13 1.96 -20.00
C ASP A 54 6.52 1.15 -21.14
N ALA A 55 5.93 -0.01 -20.82
CA ALA A 55 5.18 -0.84 -21.77
C ALA A 55 3.76 -0.32 -22.07
N GLY A 56 3.34 0.79 -21.45
CA GLY A 56 2.01 1.38 -21.64
C GLY A 56 0.85 0.60 -21.00
N VAL A 57 1.13 -0.35 -20.11
CA VAL A 57 0.11 -1.08 -19.32
C VAL A 57 -0.47 -0.18 -18.22
N LEU A 58 0.38 0.64 -17.60
CA LEU A 58 -0.01 1.68 -16.66
C LEU A 58 0.08 3.05 -17.34
N GLY A 59 -0.87 3.93 -17.02
CA GLY A 59 -0.91 5.29 -17.55
C GLY A 59 0.24 6.16 -17.06
N PRO A 60 0.49 7.32 -17.70
CA PRO A 60 1.58 8.23 -17.33
C PRO A 60 1.42 8.81 -15.91
N GLU A 61 0.20 8.89 -15.40
CA GLU A 61 -0.14 9.32 -14.04
C GLU A 61 0.23 8.28 -12.95
N ALA A 62 0.59 7.05 -13.35
CA ALA A 62 1.06 6.04 -12.41
C ALA A 62 2.48 6.37 -11.97
N GLU A 63 2.66 6.78 -10.71
CA GLU A 63 3.98 6.95 -10.09
C GLU A 63 4.46 5.63 -9.49
N PRO A 64 5.45 4.95 -10.11
CA PRO A 64 5.85 3.59 -9.69
C PRO A 64 6.39 3.54 -8.26
N ASP A 65 7.16 4.54 -7.83
CA ASP A 65 7.71 4.63 -6.47
C ASP A 65 6.63 4.81 -5.40
N ALA A 66 5.65 5.67 -5.64
CA ALA A 66 4.54 5.89 -4.73
C ALA A 66 3.65 4.64 -4.61
N LEU A 67 3.36 3.99 -5.73
CA LEU A 67 2.58 2.76 -5.78
C LEU A 67 3.30 1.59 -5.08
N ALA A 68 4.60 1.43 -5.30
CA ALA A 68 5.40 0.41 -4.65
C ALA A 68 5.44 0.60 -3.12
N THR A 69 5.67 1.84 -2.68
CA THR A 69 5.65 2.21 -1.26
C THR A 69 4.29 1.90 -0.64
N GLY A 70 3.20 2.26 -1.32
CA GLY A 70 1.84 1.97 -0.88
C GLY A 70 1.54 0.48 -0.73
N LEU A 71 1.99 -0.36 -1.68
CA LEU A 71 1.84 -1.81 -1.62
C LEU A 71 2.58 -2.43 -0.44
N VAL A 72 3.83 -2.04 -0.22
CA VAL A 72 4.65 -2.54 0.90
C VAL A 72 4.07 -2.06 2.24
N ALA A 73 3.62 -0.81 2.33
CA ALA A 73 2.95 -0.29 3.52
C ALA A 73 1.63 -1.04 3.83
N ALA A 74 0.82 -1.33 2.81
CA ALA A 74 -0.42 -2.10 2.97
C ALA A 74 -0.15 -3.53 3.47
N PHE A 75 0.88 -4.18 2.94
CA PHE A 75 1.31 -5.49 3.41
C PHE A 75 1.77 -5.47 4.88
N GLN A 76 2.68 -4.55 5.23
CA GLN A 76 3.22 -4.46 6.59
C GLN A 76 2.16 -4.05 7.61
N GLY A 77 1.27 -3.12 7.26
CA GLY A 77 0.12 -2.74 8.09
C GLY A 77 -0.90 -3.87 8.24
N GLY A 78 -1.15 -4.62 7.16
CA GLY A 78 -2.01 -5.80 7.17
C GLY A 78 -1.47 -6.91 8.09
N LEU A 79 -0.15 -7.14 8.07
CA LEU A 79 0.53 -8.11 8.93
C LEU A 79 0.48 -7.67 10.40
N LEU A 80 0.64 -6.39 10.68
CA LEU A 80 0.52 -5.85 12.03
C LEU A 80 -0.87 -6.15 12.61
N LEU A 81 -1.93 -5.86 11.84
CA LEU A 81 -3.30 -6.18 12.23
C LEU A 81 -3.50 -7.68 12.41
N ALA A 82 -2.98 -8.51 11.50
CA ALA A 82 -3.12 -9.96 11.58
C ALA A 82 -2.47 -10.55 12.83
N ARG A 83 -1.35 -9.98 13.29
CA ARG A 83 -0.71 -10.38 14.55
C ARG A 83 -1.55 -10.01 15.77
N MET A 84 -2.25 -8.88 15.71
CA MET A 84 -3.13 -8.42 16.79
C MET A 84 -4.43 -9.24 16.87
N THR A 85 -5.02 -9.56 15.72
CA THR A 85 -6.30 -10.28 15.63
C THR A 85 -6.14 -11.79 15.54
N ARG A 86 -4.92 -12.29 15.27
CA ARG A 86 -4.60 -13.67 14.90
C ARG A 86 -5.38 -14.15 13.67
N ASP A 87 -5.65 -13.23 12.75
CA ASP A 87 -6.41 -13.47 11.52
C ASP A 87 -5.74 -12.80 10.32
N THR A 88 -5.46 -13.57 9.27
CA THR A 88 -4.78 -13.09 8.05
C THR A 88 -5.70 -12.36 7.09
N THR A 89 -7.01 -12.31 7.36
CA THR A 89 -8.00 -11.59 6.55
C THR A 89 -7.64 -10.11 6.37
N SER A 90 -7.02 -9.46 7.36
CA SER A 90 -6.58 -8.06 7.27
C SER A 90 -5.49 -7.84 6.22
N VAL A 91 -4.58 -8.80 6.03
CA VAL A 91 -3.53 -8.73 5.00
C VAL A 91 -4.15 -8.78 3.61
N LYS A 92 -5.09 -9.70 3.42
CA LYS A 92 -5.81 -9.85 2.15
C LYS A 92 -6.55 -8.56 1.79
N ILE A 93 -7.35 -8.03 2.71
CA ILE A 93 -8.11 -6.79 2.51
C ILE A 93 -7.18 -5.62 2.17
N ALA A 94 -6.09 -5.45 2.91
CA ALA A 94 -5.13 -4.37 2.68
C ALA A 94 -4.46 -4.46 1.30
N LEU A 95 -4.03 -5.66 0.90
CA LEU A 95 -3.43 -5.89 -0.41
C LEU A 95 -4.43 -5.73 -1.55
N ASP A 96 -5.66 -6.23 -1.41
CA ASP A 96 -6.72 -6.09 -2.42
C ASP A 96 -6.97 -4.60 -2.72
N MET A 97 -7.10 -3.76 -1.67
CA MET A 97 -7.25 -2.31 -1.83
C MET A 97 -6.05 -1.66 -2.53
N ALA A 98 -4.83 -2.04 -2.17
CA ALA A 98 -3.63 -1.48 -2.78
C ALA A 98 -3.46 -1.92 -4.25
N VAL A 99 -3.82 -3.16 -4.58
CA VAL A 99 -3.83 -3.66 -5.96
C VAL A 99 -4.91 -2.94 -6.78
N ASP A 100 -6.10 -2.72 -6.23
CA ASP A 100 -7.16 -1.99 -6.92
C ASP A 100 -6.76 -0.53 -7.19
N ARG A 101 -5.97 0.09 -6.30
CA ARG A 101 -5.37 1.41 -6.56
C ARG A 101 -4.43 1.41 -7.76
N VAL A 102 -3.62 0.36 -7.94
CA VAL A 102 -2.74 0.18 -9.11
C VAL A 102 -3.57 -0.06 -10.38
N LYS A 103 -4.59 -0.93 -10.32
CA LYS A 103 -5.50 -1.20 -11.44
C LYS A 103 -6.23 0.06 -11.90
N GLY A 104 -6.54 0.98 -11.00
CA GLY A 104 -7.13 2.28 -11.34
C GLY A 104 -6.29 3.12 -12.29
N PHE A 105 -5.00 2.80 -12.45
CA PHE A 105 -4.11 3.44 -13.44
C PHE A 105 -3.88 2.62 -14.71
N ALA A 106 -4.53 1.46 -14.87
CA ALA A 106 -4.38 0.67 -16.09
C ALA A 106 -4.93 1.44 -17.30
N THR A 107 -4.19 1.42 -18.41
CA THR A 107 -4.57 2.12 -19.66
C THR A 107 -5.74 1.47 -20.39
N GLY A 108 -6.05 0.21 -20.04
CA GLY A 108 -7.19 -0.52 -20.56
C GLY A 108 -8.46 -0.30 -19.76
N ARG A 109 -9.19 0.79 -20.02
CA ARG A 109 -10.65 0.68 -20.03
C ARG A 109 -11.00 -0.31 -21.15
N PRO A 110 -11.86 -1.33 -20.95
CA PRO A 110 -12.33 -2.14 -22.07
C PRO A 110 -12.87 -1.19 -23.13
N ALA A 111 -12.21 -1.21 -24.28
CA ALA A 111 -12.61 -0.47 -25.45
C ALA A 111 -13.99 -0.97 -25.87
N ASP A 112 -15.03 -0.25 -25.49
CA ASP A 112 -16.29 -0.19 -26.21
C ASP A 112 -16.10 0.59 -27.52
N SER A 113 -15.12 0.17 -28.32
CA SER A 113 -14.96 0.63 -29.71
C SER A 113 -15.80 -0.27 -30.60
N GLY A 114 -17.10 0.01 -30.66
CA GLY A 114 -18.04 -0.82 -31.42
C GLY A 114 -19.32 -0.12 -31.86
N SER A 115 -19.29 1.19 -32.16
CA SER A 115 -20.27 1.79 -33.05
C SER A 115 -19.72 3.06 -33.69
N GLY A 116 -18.72 2.87 -34.53
CA GLY A 116 -18.42 3.79 -35.62
C GLY A 116 -19.10 3.24 -36.87
N SER A 117 -20.04 4.02 -37.41
CA SER A 117 -20.82 3.75 -38.61
C SER A 117 -20.04 3.15 -39.78
N LEU A 118 -20.66 2.18 -40.45
CA LEU A 118 -20.38 1.88 -41.86
C LEU A 118 -21.46 2.60 -42.69
N PRO A 119 -21.13 3.56 -43.58
CA PRO A 119 -22.00 3.92 -44.67
C PRO A 119 -21.74 2.96 -45.84
N ASP A 120 -22.73 2.16 -46.22
CA ASP A 120 -22.79 1.51 -47.53
C ASP A 120 -24.26 1.26 -47.89
N GLY A 121 -24.73 1.95 -48.94
CA GLY A 121 -26.08 1.83 -49.51
C GLY A 121 -26.70 3.17 -49.89
#